data_AF-A0A833G653-F1
#
_entry.id   AF-A0A833G653-F1
#
_cell.length_a   1.000
_cell.length_b   1.000
_cell.length_c   1.000
_cell.angle_alpha   90.00
_cell.angle_beta   90.00
_cell.angle_gamma   90.00
#
_symmetry.space_group_name_H-M   'P 1'
#
loop_
_entity.id
_entity.type
_entity.pdbx_description
1 polymer ?
#
loop_
_entity_poly.entity_id
_entity_poly.type
_entity_poly.pdbx_seq_one_letter_code
_entity_poly.pdbx_strand_id
1 'polypeptide(L)'
;LLDEIAAGDIYDLEERYVLLFDRTRSLSLHLFEHVHGESRDRGQAMIDLKSLYESNGLSIDATELPDFLPLFLEYLSTRPLAEARELLGQTAHIVAAVGERLEKRGSAYAAVFGALVEIAGDKASEGEAAAALLAEPDTDPGDLDALDAAWEEAPVMFGPEAAPGCRDGLAARLRAARRPAGRMQ
;
A
#
# COMPACT_ATOMS: atom_id res chain seq x y z
N LEU A 1 -0.45 8.54 -20.02
CA LEU A 1 0.63 7.74 -19.39
C LEU A 1 1.55 7.04 -20.40
N LEU A 2 1.10 6.03 -21.16
CA LEU A 2 2.02 5.30 -22.07
C LEU A 2 2.69 6.22 -23.10
N ASP A 3 1.92 7.12 -23.71
CA ASP A 3 2.46 8.12 -24.64
C ASP A 3 3.43 9.10 -23.96
N GLU A 4 3.17 9.48 -22.71
CA GLU A 4 4.05 10.36 -21.93
C GLU A 4 5.37 9.68 -21.58
N ILE A 5 5.35 8.40 -21.21
CA ILE A 5 6.57 7.63 -20.93
C ILE A 5 7.36 7.42 -22.22
N ALA A 6 6.67 7.17 -23.35
CA ALA A 6 7.32 6.90 -24.63
C ALA A 6 7.99 8.15 -25.24
N ALA A 7 7.45 9.35 -25.01
CA ALA A 7 7.90 10.58 -25.64
C ALA A 7 8.55 11.59 -24.67
N GLY A 8 8.39 11.41 -23.36
CA GLY A 8 8.92 12.32 -22.34
C GLY A 8 10.43 12.21 -22.18
N ASP A 9 11.04 13.27 -21.66
CA ASP A 9 12.42 13.22 -21.20
C ASP A 9 12.54 12.28 -19.98
N ILE A 10 13.58 11.46 -19.94
CA ILE A 10 13.75 10.46 -18.89
C ILE A 10 13.91 11.09 -17.50
N TYR A 11 14.59 12.22 -17.39
CA TYR A 11 14.82 12.87 -16.10
C TYR A 11 13.54 13.54 -15.60
N ASP A 12 12.75 14.14 -16.50
CA ASP A 12 11.43 14.70 -16.15
C ASP A 12 10.44 13.60 -15.71
N LEU A 13 10.55 12.39 -16.30
CA LEU A 13 9.75 11.23 -15.92
C LEU A 13 10.16 10.69 -14.54
N GLU A 14 11.45 10.55 -14.29
CA GLU A 14 12.01 10.10 -13.01
C GLU A 14 11.70 11.11 -11.89
N GLU A 15 11.94 12.40 -12.12
CA GLU A 15 11.64 13.45 -11.14
C GLU A 15 10.17 13.42 -10.75
N ARG A 16 9.26 13.38 -11.73
CA ARG A 16 7.82 13.30 -11.48
C ARG A 16 7.43 12.03 -10.72
N TYR A 17 8.04 10.89 -11.04
CA TYR A 17 7.76 9.65 -10.32
C TYR A 17 8.15 9.77 -8.84
N VAL A 18 9.37 10.25 -8.57
CA VAL A 18 9.89 10.44 -7.19
C VAL A 18 9.06 11.48 -6.44
N LEU A 19 8.69 12.59 -7.08
CA LEU A 19 7.84 13.63 -6.48
C LEU A 19 6.47 13.10 -6.08
N LEU A 20 5.90 12.18 -6.86
CA LEU A 20 4.60 11.59 -6.56
C LEU A 20 4.71 10.54 -5.45
N PHE A 21 5.57 9.54 -5.62
CA PHE A 21 5.50 8.30 -4.83
C PHE A 21 6.47 8.24 -3.66
N ASP A 22 7.59 8.97 -3.71
CA ASP A 22 8.66 8.84 -2.70
C ASP A 22 8.71 10.04 -1.74
N ARG A 23 8.13 11.18 -2.13
CA ARG A 23 8.13 12.40 -1.30
C ARG A 23 6.92 12.57 -0.40
N THR A 24 5.83 11.83 -0.64
CA THR A 24 4.61 11.96 0.16
C THR A 24 4.12 10.62 0.67
N ARG A 25 3.83 10.56 1.96
CA ARG A 25 3.24 9.39 2.61
C ARG A 25 1.87 9.03 2.03
N SER A 26 1.07 10.04 1.65
CA SER A 26 -0.29 9.88 1.12
C SER A 26 -0.36 9.13 -0.22
N LEU A 27 0.73 9.13 -0.99
CA LEU A 27 0.87 8.43 -2.28
C LEU A 27 1.90 7.30 -2.23
N SER A 28 2.53 7.04 -1.09
CA SER A 28 3.54 5.98 -0.93
C SER A 28 3.05 4.65 -1.52
N LEU A 29 3.94 3.96 -2.22
CA LEU A 29 3.67 2.63 -2.79
C LEU A 29 3.86 1.50 -1.77
N HIS A 30 4.18 1.81 -0.51
CA HIS A 30 4.27 0.82 0.55
C HIS A 30 2.92 0.61 1.21
N LEU A 31 2.30 -0.54 0.92
CA LEU A 31 0.92 -0.85 1.34
C LEU A 31 0.71 -0.74 2.85
N PHE A 32 1.68 -1.14 3.68
CA PHE A 32 1.50 -1.13 5.13
C PHE A 32 1.68 0.25 5.77
N GLU A 33 2.27 1.21 5.06
CA GLU A 33 2.39 2.59 5.54
C GLU A 33 1.01 3.25 5.74
N HIS A 34 0.06 2.90 4.88
CA HIS A 34 -1.34 3.35 4.90
C HIS A 34 -2.17 2.69 6.00
N VAL A 35 -1.84 1.47 6.41
CA VAL A 35 -2.67 0.68 7.34
C VAL A 35 -2.14 0.71 8.77
N HIS A 36 -0.82 0.62 8.92
CA HIS A 36 -0.18 0.32 10.19
C HIS A 36 0.75 1.44 10.70
N GLY A 37 1.08 2.44 9.88
CA GLY A 37 2.06 3.48 10.23
C GLY A 37 3.34 2.87 10.81
N GLU A 38 3.81 3.38 11.96
CA GLU A 38 5.01 2.89 12.65
C GLU A 38 4.73 1.79 13.70
N SER A 39 3.54 1.21 13.70
CA SER A 39 3.15 0.23 14.71
C SER A 39 3.96 -1.07 14.61
N ARG A 40 4.12 -1.76 15.76
CA ARG A 40 4.75 -3.09 15.82
C ARG A 40 4.05 -4.12 14.91
N ASP A 41 2.77 -3.88 14.59
CA ASP A 41 1.98 -4.71 13.69
C ASP A 41 2.49 -4.65 12.24
N ARG A 42 3.12 -3.54 11.82
CA ARG A 42 3.78 -3.43 10.51
C ARG A 42 4.88 -4.48 10.35
N GLY A 43 5.74 -4.63 11.37
CA GLY A 43 6.83 -5.60 11.34
C GLY A 43 6.32 -7.04 11.21
N GLN A 44 5.24 -7.38 11.93
CA GLN A 44 4.64 -8.71 11.80
C GLN A 44 3.98 -8.92 10.43
N ALA A 45 3.28 -7.91 9.89
CA ALA A 45 2.69 -7.98 8.56
C ALA A 45 3.75 -8.19 7.46
N MET A 46 4.92 -7.55 7.58
CA MET A 46 6.05 -7.77 6.67
C MET A 46 6.57 -9.20 6.71
N ILE A 47 6.71 -9.79 7.91
CA ILE A 47 7.13 -11.19 8.06
C ILE A 47 6.08 -12.13 7.45
N ASP A 48 4.80 -11.89 7.70
CA ASP A 48 3.70 -12.70 7.19
C ASP A 48 3.65 -12.66 5.65
N LEU A 49 3.83 -11.48 5.04
CA LEU A 49 3.84 -11.29 3.60
C LEU A 49 5.09 -11.90 2.94
N LYS A 50 6.27 -11.72 3.54
CA LYS A 50 7.49 -12.40 3.08
C LYS A 50 7.33 -13.92 3.11
N SER A 51 6.76 -14.46 4.19
CA SER A 51 6.48 -15.89 4.30
C SER A 51 5.50 -16.38 3.23
N LEU A 52 4.52 -15.55 2.85
CA LEU A 52 3.58 -15.85 1.75
C LEU A 52 4.32 -16.01 0.43
N TYR A 53 5.21 -15.07 0.08
CA TYR A 53 6.02 -15.13 -1.14
C TYR A 53 6.93 -16.37 -1.17
N GLU A 54 7.68 -16.61 -0.09
CA GLU A 54 8.62 -17.72 0.01
C GLU A 54 7.91 -19.08 -0.10
N SER A 55 6.75 -19.23 0.57
CA SER A 55 5.95 -20.46 0.48
C SER A 55 5.42 -20.77 -0.92
N ASN A 56 5.43 -19.76 -1.79
CA ASN A 56 4.93 -19.80 -3.16
C ASN A 56 6.07 -19.75 -4.20
N GLY A 57 7.32 -19.90 -3.75
CA GLY A 57 8.50 -19.99 -4.60
C GLY A 57 9.08 -18.65 -5.06
N LEU A 58 8.63 -17.52 -4.49
CA LEU A 58 9.20 -16.21 -4.79
C LEU A 58 10.19 -15.81 -3.67
N SER A 59 11.46 -15.63 -4.04
CA SER A 59 12.48 -15.08 -3.17
C SER A 59 12.69 -13.61 -3.52
N ILE A 60 12.49 -12.74 -2.54
CA ILE A 60 12.72 -11.30 -2.66
C ILE A 60 14.20 -10.99 -2.44
N ASP A 61 14.72 -9.98 -3.15
CA ASP A 61 16.02 -9.40 -2.83
C ASP A 61 15.98 -8.71 -1.45
N ALA A 62 17.11 -8.66 -0.75
CA ALA A 62 17.19 -8.04 0.57
C ALA A 62 17.02 -6.51 0.55
N THR A 63 17.16 -5.89 -0.63
CA THR A 63 17.04 -4.44 -0.83
C THR A 63 15.60 -3.95 -0.98
N GLU A 64 14.65 -4.86 -1.25
CA GLU A 64 13.24 -4.52 -1.45
C GLU A 64 12.38 -4.92 -0.25
N LEU A 65 11.44 -4.07 0.12
CA LEU A 65 10.46 -4.38 1.16
C LEU A 65 9.31 -5.20 0.57
N PRO A 66 8.78 -6.20 1.30
CA PRO A 66 7.77 -7.11 0.77
C PRO A 66 6.43 -6.42 0.45
N ASP A 67 6.16 -5.26 1.04
CA ASP A 67 4.91 -4.50 0.90
C ASP A 67 4.95 -3.43 -0.20
N PHE A 68 6.04 -3.35 -0.96
CA PHE A 68 6.14 -2.48 -2.13
C PHE A 68 5.14 -2.94 -3.19
N LEU A 69 4.20 -2.07 -3.59
CA LEU A 69 3.09 -2.42 -4.46
C LEU A 69 3.55 -3.06 -5.79
N PRO A 70 4.55 -2.54 -6.52
CA PRO A 70 5.05 -3.19 -7.74
C PRO A 70 5.52 -4.64 -7.52
N LEU A 71 6.27 -4.90 -6.44
CA LEU A 71 6.71 -6.25 -6.09
C LEU A 71 5.52 -7.15 -5.75
N PHE A 72 4.54 -6.63 -5.00
CA PHE A 72 3.31 -7.37 -4.72
C PHE A 72 2.57 -7.74 -6.01
N LEU A 73 2.45 -6.80 -6.95
CA LEU A 73 1.82 -7.05 -8.26
C LEU A 73 2.61 -8.06 -9.10
N GLU A 74 3.95 -8.03 -9.05
CA GLU A 74 4.80 -9.05 -9.67
C GLU A 74 4.48 -10.44 -9.11
N TYR A 75 4.40 -10.58 -7.78
CA TYR A 75 3.97 -11.82 -7.14
C TYR A 75 2.59 -12.26 -7.62
N LEU A 76 1.59 -11.36 -7.63
CA LEU A 76 0.23 -11.66 -8.08
C LEU A 76 0.18 -12.13 -9.54
N SER A 77 1.05 -11.59 -10.41
CA SER A 77 1.13 -11.98 -11.82
C SER A 77 1.49 -13.46 -12.02
N THR A 78 2.13 -14.09 -11.03
CA THR A 78 2.50 -15.50 -11.05
C THR A 78 1.42 -16.43 -10.50
N ARG A 79 0.33 -15.88 -9.93
CA ARG A 79 -0.74 -16.65 -9.28
C ARG A 79 -1.91 -16.89 -10.25
N PRO A 80 -2.75 -17.91 -10.01
CA PRO A 80 -4.02 -18.03 -10.70
C PRO A 80 -4.86 -16.75 -10.53
N LEU A 81 -5.52 -16.32 -11.61
CA LEU A 81 -6.24 -15.03 -11.63
C LEU A 81 -7.24 -14.87 -10.48
N ALA A 82 -7.95 -15.93 -10.08
CA ALA A 82 -8.90 -15.86 -8.98
C ALA A 82 -8.23 -15.50 -7.64
N GLU A 83 -7.09 -16.13 -7.34
CA GLU A 83 -6.29 -15.87 -6.14
C GLU A 83 -5.67 -14.46 -6.20
N ALA A 84 -5.15 -14.07 -7.37
CA ALA A 84 -4.61 -12.73 -7.58
C ALA A 84 -5.65 -11.63 -7.31
N ARG A 85 -6.88 -11.80 -7.83
CA ARG A 85 -7.99 -10.86 -7.58
C ARG A 85 -8.40 -10.84 -6.11
N GLU A 86 -8.43 -11.99 -5.44
CA GLU A 86 -8.73 -12.06 -4.01
C GLU A 86 -7.70 -11.29 -3.18
N LEU A 87 -6.40 -11.52 -3.42
CA LEU A 87 -5.32 -10.84 -2.72
C LEU A 87 -5.29 -9.34 -3.04
N LEU A 88 -5.46 -8.93 -4.30
CA LEU A 88 -5.54 -7.52 -4.68
C LEU A 88 -6.78 -6.85 -4.05
N GLY A 89 -7.91 -7.56 -3.98
CA GLY A 89 -9.13 -7.09 -3.32
C GLY A 89 -8.94 -6.77 -1.84
N GLN A 90 -8.01 -7.44 -1.16
CA GLN A 90 -7.70 -7.15 0.24
C GLN A 90 -7.03 -5.80 0.45
N THR A 91 -6.27 -5.31 -0.54
CA THR A 91 -5.54 -4.03 -0.50
C THR A 91 -6.21 -2.94 -1.33
N ALA A 92 -7.33 -3.25 -1.99
CA ALA A 92 -7.89 -2.37 -3.01
C ALA A 92 -8.41 -1.02 -2.49
N HIS A 93 -8.79 -0.92 -1.21
CA HIS A 93 -9.11 0.36 -0.58
C HIS A 93 -7.91 1.33 -0.56
N ILE A 94 -6.70 0.81 -0.41
CA ILE A 94 -5.44 1.59 -0.47
C ILE A 94 -5.20 2.04 -1.91
N VAL A 95 -5.31 1.10 -2.86
CA VAL A 95 -5.14 1.36 -4.30
C VAL A 95 -6.15 2.42 -4.76
N ALA A 96 -7.41 2.33 -4.33
CA ALA A 96 -8.44 3.30 -4.64
C ALA A 96 -8.14 4.69 -4.05
N ALA A 97 -7.70 4.76 -2.79
CA ALA A 97 -7.35 6.03 -2.15
C ALA A 97 -6.17 6.73 -2.84
N VAL A 98 -5.12 5.98 -3.20
CA VAL A 98 -3.99 6.51 -3.98
C VAL A 98 -4.44 6.94 -5.38
N GLY A 99 -5.27 6.15 -6.04
CA GLY A 99 -5.86 6.48 -7.34
C GLY A 99 -6.62 7.81 -7.33
N GLU A 100 -7.51 8.01 -6.35
CA GLU A 100 -8.29 9.26 -6.23
C GLU A 100 -7.38 10.48 -5.97
N ARG A 101 -6.32 10.34 -5.17
CA ARG A 101 -5.34 11.41 -4.97
C ARG A 101 -4.59 11.75 -6.25
N LEU A 102 -4.18 10.73 -7.02
CA LEU A 102 -3.55 10.93 -8.33
C LEU A 102 -4.49 11.62 -9.31
N GLU A 103 -5.79 11.29 -9.30
CA GLU A 103 -6.81 11.98 -10.11
C GLU A 103 -6.94 13.45 -9.73
N LYS A 104 -7.02 13.77 -8.42
CA LYS A 104 -7.07 15.15 -7.91
C LYS A 104 -5.84 15.97 -8.34
N ARG A 105 -4.68 15.32 -8.44
CA ARG A 105 -3.42 15.91 -8.89
C ARG A 105 -3.26 15.92 -10.42
N GLY A 106 -4.23 15.40 -11.17
CA GLY A 106 -4.19 15.32 -12.64
C GLY A 106 -3.10 14.39 -13.17
N SER A 107 -2.63 13.43 -12.37
CA SER A 107 -1.56 12.52 -12.74
C SER A 107 -2.07 11.40 -13.63
N ALA A 108 -1.38 11.15 -14.75
CA ALA A 108 -1.73 10.08 -15.66
C ALA A 108 -1.55 8.67 -15.06
N TYR A 109 -0.82 8.54 -13.94
CA TYR A 109 -0.71 7.30 -13.19
C TYR A 109 -2.05 6.85 -12.57
N ALA A 110 -3.01 7.76 -12.39
CA ALA A 110 -4.36 7.43 -11.92
C ALA A 110 -5.02 6.30 -12.74
N ALA A 111 -4.78 6.27 -14.07
CA ALA A 111 -5.32 5.24 -14.95
C ALA A 111 -4.85 3.82 -14.58
N VAL A 112 -3.60 3.67 -14.08
CA VAL A 112 -3.06 2.39 -13.65
C VAL A 112 -3.79 1.92 -12.39
N PHE A 113 -3.98 2.82 -11.42
CA PHE A 113 -4.69 2.50 -10.18
C PHE A 113 -6.17 2.19 -10.44
N GLY A 114 -6.82 2.91 -11.34
CA GLY A 114 -8.17 2.59 -11.81
C GLY A 114 -8.26 1.18 -12.38
N ALA A 115 -7.31 0.79 -13.25
CA ALA A 115 -7.26 -0.57 -13.79
C ALA A 115 -7.04 -1.64 -12.70
N LEU A 116 -6.20 -1.36 -11.70
CA LEU A 116 -5.99 -2.28 -10.56
C LEU A 116 -7.26 -2.46 -9.73
N VAL A 117 -8.03 -1.39 -9.48
CA VAL A 117 -9.33 -1.47 -8.78
C VAL A 117 -10.34 -2.30 -9.57
N GLU A 118 -10.43 -2.10 -10.89
CA GLU A 118 -11.29 -2.90 -11.77
C GLU A 118 -10.88 -4.39 -11.79
N ILE A 119 -9.59 -4.67 -11.76
CA ILE A 119 -9.07 -6.05 -11.64
C ILE A 119 -9.41 -6.62 -10.26
N ALA A 120 -9.37 -5.83 -9.19
CA ALA A 120 -9.78 -6.29 -7.86
C ALA A 120 -11.30 -6.62 -7.81
N GLY A 121 -12.13 -5.90 -8.57
CA GLY A 121 -13.58 -6.10 -8.70
C GLY A 121 -14.42 -5.41 -7.61
N ASP A 122 -15.75 -5.43 -7.73
CA ASP A 122 -16.73 -4.56 -7.03
C ASP A 122 -16.61 -4.41 -5.50
N LYS A 123 -15.93 -5.32 -4.79
CA LYS A 123 -15.70 -5.19 -3.34
C LYS A 123 -14.53 -4.28 -2.97
N ALA A 124 -13.85 -3.74 -3.98
CA ALA A 124 -12.58 -3.04 -3.87
C ALA A 124 -12.70 -1.56 -3.50
N SER A 125 -13.73 -0.88 -4.00
CA SER A 125 -13.84 0.59 -3.99
C SER A 125 -14.83 1.13 -2.97
N GLU A 126 -15.67 0.28 -2.37
CA GLU A 126 -16.70 0.71 -1.42
C GLU A 126 -16.30 0.38 0.01
N GLY A 127 -15.90 1.40 0.79
CA GLY A 127 -15.71 1.20 2.22
C GLY A 127 -15.24 2.43 2.98
N GLU A 128 -15.68 2.51 4.23
CA GLU A 128 -15.22 3.48 5.24
C GLU A 128 -13.68 3.55 5.34
N ALA A 129 -12.98 2.46 5.00
CA ALA A 129 -11.52 2.40 4.99
C ALA A 129 -10.87 3.32 3.94
N ALA A 130 -11.39 3.34 2.70
CA ALA A 130 -10.88 4.24 1.67
C ALA A 130 -11.17 5.71 2.03
N ALA A 131 -12.37 5.98 2.56
CA ALA A 131 -12.76 7.31 3.03
C ALA A 131 -11.89 7.79 4.20
N ALA A 132 -11.54 6.90 5.15
CA ALA A 132 -10.65 7.22 6.26
C ALA A 132 -9.23 7.56 5.76
N LEU A 133 -8.71 6.79 4.81
CA LEU A 133 -7.42 7.11 4.18
C LEU A 133 -7.48 8.47 3.49
N LEU A 134 -8.53 8.76 2.71
CA LEU A 134 -8.69 10.04 2.01
C LEU A 134 -8.89 11.25 2.93
N ALA A 135 -9.31 11.03 4.18
CA ALA A 135 -9.40 12.09 5.18
C ALA A 135 -8.02 12.52 5.70
N GLU A 136 -6.98 11.69 5.54
CA GLU A 136 -5.61 12.08 5.85
C GLU A 136 -5.16 13.21 4.92
N PRO A 137 -4.51 14.26 5.46
CA PRO A 137 -4.07 15.41 4.69
C PRO A 137 -3.13 14.98 3.57
N ASP A 138 -3.42 15.46 2.36
CA ASP A 138 -2.58 15.24 1.19
C ASP A 138 -1.58 16.39 1.08
N THR A 139 -0.41 16.22 1.71
CA THR A 139 0.65 17.25 1.73
C THR A 139 1.20 17.50 0.33
N ASP A 140 1.46 18.76 -0.02
CA ASP A 140 2.12 19.10 -1.28
C ASP A 140 3.60 18.67 -1.23
N PRO A 141 4.09 17.80 -2.15
CA PRO A 141 5.50 17.43 -2.22
C PRO A 141 6.46 18.61 -2.47
N GLY A 142 5.96 19.75 -2.93
CA GLY A 142 6.72 20.98 -3.09
C GLY A 142 6.84 21.85 -1.83
N ASP A 143 6.06 21.55 -0.78
CA ASP A 143 6.07 22.29 0.48
C ASP A 143 7.08 21.68 1.46
N LEU A 144 8.31 22.21 1.44
CA LEU A 144 9.41 21.71 2.27
C LEU A 144 9.14 21.87 3.77
N ASP A 145 8.48 22.95 4.19
CA ASP A 145 8.17 23.18 5.60
C ASP A 145 7.14 22.18 6.11
N ALA A 146 6.14 21.84 5.28
CA ALA A 146 5.16 20.82 5.61
C ALA A 146 5.76 19.40 5.61
N LEU A 147 6.72 19.12 4.73
CA LEU A 147 7.49 17.88 4.78
C LEU A 147 8.29 17.80 6.09
N ASP A 148 9.09 18.80 6.41
CA ASP A 148 9.88 18.81 7.64
C ASP A 148 9.00 18.58 8.88
N ALA A 149 7.83 19.24 8.96
CA ALA A 149 6.87 19.02 10.04
C ALA A 149 6.25 17.61 10.06
N ALA A 150 6.02 16.99 8.89
CA ALA A 150 5.47 15.63 8.80
C ALA A 150 6.51 14.55 9.15
N TRP A 151 7.80 14.84 8.95
CA TRP A 151 8.93 13.97 9.26
C TRP A 151 9.56 14.27 10.64
N GLU A 152 9.10 15.31 11.35
CA GLU A 152 9.51 15.62 12.71
C GLU A 152 8.98 14.54 13.67
N GLU A 153 9.87 13.66 14.14
CA GLU A 153 9.50 12.53 15.02
C GLU A 153 8.82 13.04 16.31
N ALA A 154 7.64 12.50 16.60
CA ALA A 154 6.98 12.72 17.88
C ALA A 154 7.90 12.21 19.02
N PRO A 155 8.15 13.01 20.07
CA PRO A 155 9.09 12.64 21.11
C PRO A 155 8.66 11.32 21.76
N VAL A 156 9.62 10.39 21.88
CA VAL A 156 9.38 9.09 22.50
C VAL A 156 8.98 9.30 23.96
N MET A 157 7.69 9.14 24.24
CA MET A 157 7.12 9.24 25.59
C MET A 157 7.31 7.91 26.33
N PHE A 158 8.26 7.89 27.27
CA PHE A 158 8.43 6.76 28.19
C PHE A 158 7.47 6.89 29.38
N GLY A 159 6.46 6.02 29.49
CA GLY A 159 5.57 5.99 30.65
C GLY A 159 4.29 5.18 30.45
N PRO A 160 3.52 4.95 31.54
CA PRO A 160 2.28 4.15 31.53
C PRO A 160 1.12 4.76 30.71
N GLU A 161 1.27 5.97 30.18
CA GLU A 161 0.29 6.66 29.33
C GLU A 161 0.44 6.35 27.83
N ALA A 162 1.37 5.49 27.43
CA ALA A 162 1.49 4.99 26.06
C ALA A 162 0.30 4.05 25.73
N ALA A 163 -0.83 4.62 25.32
CA ALA A 163 -2.05 3.85 25.06
C ALA A 163 -1.94 3.00 23.77
N PRO A 164 -2.49 1.76 23.76
CA PRO A 164 -2.55 0.92 22.57
C PRO A 164 -3.88 1.14 21.81
N GLY A 165 -3.81 1.66 20.59
CA GLY A 165 -4.94 1.75 19.67
C GLY A 165 -4.98 0.55 18.73
N CYS A 166 -5.68 -0.51 19.14
CA CYS A 166 -5.83 -1.75 18.37
C CYS A 166 -7.03 -1.69 17.42
N ARG A 167 -6.83 -1.96 16.12
CA ARG A 167 -7.91 -2.40 15.20
C ARG A 167 -7.39 -3.46 14.22
N ASP A 168 -8.24 -4.46 13.99
CA ASP A 168 -8.01 -5.65 13.17
C ASP A 168 -7.50 -5.32 11.75
N GLY A 169 -6.28 -5.74 11.44
CA GLY A 169 -5.62 -5.53 10.15
C GLY A 169 -5.56 -6.78 9.25
N LEU A 170 -5.13 -6.56 8.01
CA LEU A 170 -4.89 -7.54 6.94
C LEU A 170 -4.15 -8.80 7.41
N ALA A 171 -3.17 -8.65 8.32
CA ALA A 171 -2.43 -9.76 8.92
C ALA A 171 -3.34 -10.76 9.66
N ALA A 172 -4.40 -10.29 10.34
CA ALA A 172 -5.36 -11.17 11.00
C ALA A 172 -6.17 -12.01 9.99
N ARG A 173 -6.47 -11.44 8.82
CA ARG A 173 -7.19 -12.11 7.72
C ARG A 173 -6.31 -13.09 6.96
N LEU A 174 -5.05 -12.74 6.70
CA LEU A 174 -4.05 -13.68 6.16
C LEU A 174 -3.85 -14.89 7.08
N ARG A 175 -3.89 -14.69 8.41
CA ARG A 175 -3.89 -15.80 9.38
C ARG A 175 -5.15 -16.66 9.34
N ALA A 176 -6.33 -16.04 9.17
CA ALA A 176 -7.60 -16.77 9.07
C ALA A 176 -7.65 -17.67 7.82
N ALA A 177 -7.12 -17.21 6.69
CA ALA A 177 -7.02 -17.99 5.45
C ALA A 177 -6.11 -19.23 5.59
N ARG A 178 -5.19 -19.26 6.56
CA ARG A 178 -4.28 -20.38 6.83
C ARG A 178 -4.84 -21.42 7.83
N ARG A 179 -6.03 -21.22 8.41
CA ARG A 179 -6.60 -22.21 9.35
C ARG A 179 -7.20 -23.40 8.58
N PRO A 180 -6.78 -24.65 8.84
CA PRO A 180 -7.44 -25.82 8.30
C PRO A 180 -8.86 -25.91 8.88
N ALA A 181 -9.87 -26.14 8.02
CA ALA A 181 -11.24 -26.38 8.45
C ALA A 181 -11.25 -27.53 9.46
N GLY A 182 -11.55 -27.22 10.72
CA GLY A 182 -11.64 -28.22 11.77
C GLY A 182 -12.67 -29.26 11.38
N ARG A 183 -12.25 -30.54 11.29
CA ARG A 183 -13.17 -31.67 11.19
C ARG A 183 -14.18 -31.57 12.34
N MET A 184 -15.45 -31.34 12.01
CA MET A 184 -16.55 -31.71 12.88
C MET A 184 -16.47 -33.23 13.09
N GLN A 185 -16.23 -33.64 14.34
CA GLN A 185 -16.59 -34.95 14.88
C GLN A 185 -17.56 -34.71 16.02
#